data_AF-A0A2N3C7F1-F1
#
_entry.id   AF-A0A2N3C7F1-F1
#
_cell.length_a   1.000
_cell.length_b   1.000
_cell.length_c   1.000
_cell.angle_alpha   90.00
_cell.angle_beta   90.00
_cell.angle_gamma   90.00
#
_symmetry.space_group_name_H-M   'P 1'
#
loop_
_entity.id
_entity.type
_entity.pdbx_description
1 polymer ?
#
loop_
_entity_poly.entity_id
_entity_poly.type
_entity_poly.pdbx_seq_one_letter_code
_entity_poly.pdbx_strand_id
1 'polypeptide(L)'
;EELNRRFHDMLGWASGNPLFGLLTSALHMLTREFSLSLGYSAQERAVQLRFLRRVLEAVRKGDAEGARQAMARLVAGSASYLAERSPELVSQKVKWGQT
;
A
#
# COMPACT_ATOMS: atom_id res chain seq x y z
N GLU A 1 -9.47 -3.14 -3.23
CA GLU A 1 -9.42 -2.22 -2.08
C GLU A 1 -9.54 -2.91 -0.73
N GLU A 2 -10.70 -3.42 -0.30
CA GLU A 2 -10.86 -3.94 1.08
C GLU A 2 -9.85 -5.06 1.45
N LEU A 3 -9.55 -5.98 0.54
CA LEU A 3 -8.54 -7.02 0.77
C LEU A 3 -7.10 -6.47 0.79
N ASN A 4 -6.82 -5.42 0.02
CA ASN A 4 -5.49 -4.78 0.01
C ASN A 4 -5.24 -4.07 1.35
N ARG A 5 -6.26 -3.33 1.83
CA ARG A 5 -6.27 -2.72 3.16
C ARG A 5 -5.98 -3.77 4.25
N ARG A 6 -6.77 -4.86 4.29
CA ARG A 6 -6.60 -5.93 5.28
C ARG A 6 -5.21 -6.55 5.26
N PHE A 7 -4.62 -6.72 4.07
CA PHE A 7 -3.26 -7.24 3.94
C PHE A 7 -2.23 -6.34 4.63
N HIS A 8 -2.26 -5.04 4.33
CA HIS A 8 -1.33 -4.09 4.92
C HIS A 8 -1.57 -3.88 6.43
N ASP A 9 -2.84 -3.82 6.87
CA ASP A 9 -3.18 -3.75 8.29
C ASP A 9 -2.61 -4.95 9.05
N MET A 10 -2.81 -6.17 8.52
CA MET A 10 -2.30 -7.39 9.15
C MET A 10 -0.77 -7.38 9.25
N LEU A 11 -0.05 -6.91 8.22
CA LEU A 11 1.40 -6.74 8.29
C LEU A 11 1.82 -5.71 9.34
N GLY A 12 1.10 -4.58 9.42
CA GLY A 12 1.35 -3.53 10.40
C GLY A 12 1.21 -4.05 11.84
N TRP A 13 0.12 -4.74 12.13
CA TRP A 13 -0.12 -5.34 13.45
C TRP A 13 0.81 -6.50 13.77
N ALA A 14 1.19 -7.31 12.78
CA ALA A 14 2.13 -8.43 12.96
C ALA A 14 3.58 -7.99 13.21
N SER A 15 3.91 -6.71 13.00
CA SER A 15 5.28 -6.19 13.18
C SER A 15 5.78 -6.20 14.64
N GLY A 16 4.89 -6.41 15.62
CA GLY A 16 5.19 -6.25 17.04
C GLY A 16 5.30 -4.78 17.49
N ASN A 17 5.12 -3.82 16.57
CA ASN A 17 5.08 -2.40 16.85
C ASN A 17 3.67 -1.83 16.58
N PRO A 18 2.87 -1.58 17.64
CA PRO A 18 1.50 -1.07 17.50
C PRO A 18 1.40 0.27 16.74
N LEU A 19 2.45 1.09 16.75
CA LEU A 19 2.48 2.35 15.99
C LEU A 19 2.34 2.08 14.49
N PHE A 20 2.96 1.03 13.96
CA PHE A 20 2.82 0.68 12.54
C PHE A 20 1.42 0.18 12.20
N GLY A 21 0.77 -0.58 13.09
CA GLY A 21 -0.63 -0.98 12.94
C GLY A 21 -1.55 0.24 12.85
N LEU A 22 -1.44 1.16 13.81
CA LEU A 22 -2.25 2.38 13.86
C LEU A 22 -2.03 3.29 12.65
N LEU A 23 -0.77 3.56 12.28
CA LEU A 23 -0.44 4.41 11.13
C LEU A 23 -0.96 3.81 9.82
N THR A 24 -0.80 2.50 9.61
CA THR A 24 -1.24 1.84 8.38
C THR A 24 -2.76 1.87 8.23
N SER A 25 -3.49 1.64 9.32
CA SER A 25 -4.96 1.71 9.31
C SER A 25 -5.46 3.14 9.10
N ALA A 26 -4.84 4.13 9.74
CA ALA A 26 -5.19 5.54 9.55
C ALA A 26 -4.94 6.00 8.11
N LEU A 27 -3.80 5.64 7.52
CA LEU A 27 -3.47 5.97 6.13
C LEU A 27 -4.47 5.37 5.14
N HIS A 28 -4.93 4.13 5.34
CA HIS A 28 -5.99 3.54 4.51
C HIS A 28 -7.33 4.25 4.65
N MET A 29 -7.67 4.72 5.85
CA MET A 29 -8.89 5.51 6.04
C MET A 29 -8.82 6.82 5.26
N LEU A 30 -7.70 7.54 5.37
CA LEU A 30 -7.48 8.82 4.68
C LEU A 30 -7.43 8.69 3.16
N THR A 31 -6.90 7.58 2.65
CA THR A 31 -6.70 7.37 1.20
C THR A 31 -7.83 6.56 0.55
N ARG A 32 -8.88 6.20 1.28
CA ARG A 32 -9.96 5.31 0.78
C ARG A 32 -10.63 5.83 -0.49
N GLU A 33 -11.05 7.09 -0.49
CA GLU A 33 -11.72 7.71 -1.65
C GLU A 33 -10.78 7.83 -2.84
N PHE A 34 -9.52 8.19 -2.59
CA PHE A 34 -8.46 8.22 -3.59
C PHE A 34 -8.22 6.84 -4.22
N SER A 35 -8.15 5.78 -3.42
CA SER A 35 -7.97 4.42 -3.95
C SER A 35 -9.16 3.95 -4.79
N LEU A 36 -10.38 4.39 -4.45
CA LEU A 36 -11.57 4.10 -5.25
C LEU A 36 -11.56 4.85 -6.59
N SER A 37 -11.14 6.12 -6.61
CA SER A 37 -11.13 6.95 -7.82
C SER A 37 -10.09 6.50 -8.87
N LEU A 38 -9.04 5.78 -8.46
CA LEU A 38 -8.01 5.27 -9.38
C LEU A 38 -8.51 4.19 -10.36
N GLY A 39 -9.61 3.52 -10.03
CA GLY A 39 -10.30 2.62 -10.97
C GLY A 39 -9.42 1.50 -11.53
N TYR A 40 -8.60 0.84 -10.71
CA TYR A 40 -7.67 -0.18 -11.18
C TYR A 40 -8.36 -1.30 -11.97
N SER A 41 -7.85 -1.57 -13.17
CA SER A 41 -8.24 -2.67 -14.05
C SER A 41 -7.85 -4.03 -13.45
N ALA A 42 -8.43 -5.10 -13.98
CA ALA A 42 -8.08 -6.47 -13.56
C ALA A 42 -6.58 -6.77 -13.78
N GLN A 43 -6.00 -6.26 -14.87
CA GLN A 43 -4.59 -6.45 -15.18
C GLN A 43 -3.68 -5.73 -14.17
N GLU A 44 -4.02 -4.50 -13.79
CA GLU A 44 -3.28 -3.72 -12.79
C GLU A 44 -3.33 -4.38 -11.42
N ARG A 45 -4.50 -4.87 -11.01
CA ARG A 45 -4.67 -5.64 -9.77
C ARG A 45 -3.82 -6.92 -9.79
N ALA A 46 -3.74 -7.60 -10.92
CA ALA A 46 -2.90 -8.79 -11.06
C ALA A 46 -1.40 -8.45 -10.91
N VAL A 47 -0.96 -7.29 -11.41
CA VAL A 47 0.42 -6.79 -11.21
C VAL A 47 0.69 -6.53 -9.74
N GLN A 48 -0.17 -5.77 -9.06
CA GLN A 48 -0.04 -5.49 -7.62
C GLN A 48 0.01 -6.78 -6.79
N LEU A 49 -0.87 -7.75 -7.09
CA LEU A 49 -0.91 -9.03 -6.39
C LEU A 49 0.42 -9.80 -6.48
N ARG A 50 1.13 -9.73 -7.61
CA ARG A 50 2.46 -10.36 -7.75
C ARG A 50 3.48 -9.74 -6.78
N PHE A 51 3.45 -8.42 -6.59
CA PHE A 51 4.35 -7.75 -5.66
C PHE A 51 3.97 -8.04 -4.19
N LEU A 52 2.68 -7.98 -3.85
CA LEU A 52 2.19 -8.31 -2.50
C LEU A 52 2.54 -9.77 -2.11
N ARG A 53 2.46 -10.71 -3.05
CA ARG A 53 2.90 -12.10 -2.83
C ARG A 53 4.39 -12.19 -2.50
N ARG A 54 5.26 -11.41 -3.15
CA ARG A 54 6.70 -11.42 -2.83
C ARG A 54 6.98 -10.95 -1.40
N VAL A 55 6.27 -9.90 -0.97
CA VAL A 55 6.34 -9.43 0.43
C VAL A 55 5.90 -10.54 1.38
N LEU A 56 4.74 -11.15 1.13
CA LEU A 56 4.20 -12.22 1.98
C LEU A 56 5.16 -13.41 2.08
N GLU A 57 5.76 -13.84 0.97
CA GLU A 57 6.68 -14.98 0.97
C GLU A 57 7.97 -14.68 1.74
N ALA A 58 8.50 -13.46 1.67
CA ALA A 58 9.65 -13.07 2.49
C ALA A 58 9.31 -13.04 3.98
N VAL A 59 8.15 -12.46 4.35
CA VAL A 59 7.65 -12.44 5.72
C VAL A 59 7.46 -13.86 6.27
N ARG A 60 6.87 -14.77 5.48
CA ARG A 60 6.66 -16.18 5.86
C ARG A 60 7.96 -16.92 6.15
N LYS A 61 9.03 -16.58 5.45
CA LYS A 61 10.37 -17.18 5.65
C LYS A 61 11.15 -16.55 6.80
N GLY A 62 10.61 -15.51 7.45
CA GLY A 62 11.35 -14.72 8.43
C GLY A 62 12.47 -13.87 7.83
N ASP A 63 12.47 -13.67 6.51
CA ASP A 63 13.48 -12.89 5.80
C ASP A 63 13.14 -11.39 5.87
N ALA A 64 13.59 -10.76 6.95
CA ALA A 64 13.31 -9.34 7.22
C ALA A 64 13.86 -8.42 6.11
N GLU A 65 15.07 -8.69 5.62
CA GLU A 65 15.70 -7.86 4.59
C GLU A 65 15.03 -8.06 3.23
N GLY A 66 14.69 -9.30 2.87
CA GLY A 66 13.89 -9.60 1.68
C GLY A 66 12.51 -8.94 1.74
N ALA A 67 11.84 -8.95 2.89
CA ALA A 67 10.54 -8.30 3.07
C ALA A 67 10.66 -6.77 2.89
N ARG A 68 11.71 -6.16 3.47
CA ARG A 68 12.01 -4.74 3.33
C ARG A 68 12.26 -4.36 1.86
N GLN A 69 13.10 -5.12 1.15
CA GLN A 69 13.39 -4.87 -0.26
C GLN A 69 12.16 -5.06 -1.15
N ALA A 70 11.36 -6.10 -0.90
CA ALA A 70 10.13 -6.35 -1.65
C ALA A 70 9.12 -5.21 -1.45
N MET A 71 8.96 -4.73 -0.22
CA MET A 71 8.08 -3.59 0.08
C MET A 71 8.59 -2.30 -0.56
N ALA A 72 9.90 -2.02 -0.49
CA ALA A 72 10.48 -0.85 -1.12
C ALA A 72 10.24 -0.83 -2.64
N ARG A 73 10.38 -1.99 -3.31
CA ARG A 73 10.08 -2.14 -4.74
C ARG A 73 8.60 -1.94 -5.04
N LEU A 74 7.70 -2.46 -4.21
CA LEU A 74 6.25 -2.26 -4.36
C LEU A 74 5.91 -0.76 -4.27
N VAL A 75 6.44 -0.06 -3.26
CA VAL A 75 6.18 1.38 -3.05
C VAL A 75 6.75 2.22 -4.20
N ALA A 76 8.01 1.99 -4.58
CA ALA A 76 8.64 2.73 -5.66
C ALA A 76 7.89 2.54 -7.00
N GLY A 77 7.55 1.28 -7.34
CA GLY A 77 6.78 0.99 -8.55
C GLY A 77 5.38 1.61 -8.53
N SER A 78 4.72 1.60 -7.38
CA SER A 78 3.39 2.21 -7.23
C SER A 78 3.47 3.73 -7.38
N ALA A 79 4.49 4.38 -6.81
CA ALA A 79 4.70 5.82 -6.93
C ALA A 79 4.95 6.25 -8.38
N SER A 80 5.86 5.57 -9.09
CA SER A 80 6.14 5.86 -10.51
C SER A 80 4.90 5.66 -11.37
N TYR A 81 4.19 4.54 -11.18
CA TYR A 81 2.98 4.24 -11.93
C TYR A 81 1.87 5.28 -11.72
N LEU A 82 1.65 5.70 -10.47
CA LEU A 82 0.65 6.72 -10.16
C LEU A 82 1.02 8.09 -10.71
N ALA A 83 2.30 8.46 -10.70
CA ALA A 83 2.78 9.72 -11.26
C ALA A 83 2.56 9.79 -12.78
N GLU A 84 2.70 8.68 -13.50
CA GLU A 84 2.43 8.61 -14.94
C GLU A 84 0.93 8.56 -15.25
N ARG A 85 0.17 7.76 -14.51
CA ARG A 85 -1.26 7.52 -14.78
C ARG A 85 -2.15 8.69 -14.41
N SER A 86 -1.90 9.31 -13.26
CA SER A 86 -2.77 10.32 -12.66
C SER A 86 -1.97 11.39 -11.93
N PRO A 87 -1.16 12.18 -12.67
CA PRO A 87 -0.30 13.21 -12.09
C PRO A 87 -1.10 14.24 -11.27
N GLU A 88 -2.31 14.58 -11.73
CA GLU A 88 -3.22 15.47 -11.01
C GLU A 88 -3.62 14.90 -9.65
N LEU A 89 -3.91 13.60 -9.56
CA LEU A 89 -4.27 12.95 -8.30
C LEU A 89 -3.07 12.90 -7.34
N VAL A 90 -1.86 12.63 -7.84
CA VAL A 90 -0.64 12.61 -7.02
C VAL A 90 -0.25 14.00 -6.53
N SER A 91 -0.59 15.06 -7.28
CA SER A 91 -0.32 16.44 -6.87
C SER A 91 -1.26 16.96 -5.78
N GLN A 92 -2.34 16.23 -5.46
CA GLN A 92 -3.27 16.63 -4.42
C GLN A 92 -2.61 16.59 -3.05
N LYS A 93 -2.75 17.69 -2.32
CA LYS A 93 -2.25 17.79 -0.94
C LYS A 93 -3.25 17.13 0.01
N VAL A 94 -2.72 16.31 0.93
CA VAL A 94 -3.50 15.79 2.05
C VAL A 94 -3.95 16.97 2.92
N LYS A 95 -5.26 17.16 3.06
CA LYS A 95 -5.84 18.14 3.98
C LYS A 95 -5.97 17.50 5.35
N TRP A 96 -5.33 18.10 6.36
CA TRP A 96 -5.42 17.67 7.76
C TRP A 96 -6.34 18.63 8.52
N GLY A 97 -7.45 18.14 9.09
CA GLY A 97 -8.42 18.96 9.83
C GLY A 97 -9.73 19.26 9.08
N GLN A 98 -10.71 19.86 9.76
CA GLN A 98 -12.07 20.04 9.22
C GLN A 98 -12.18 21.20 8.20
N THR A 99 -12.78 20.84 7.06
CA THR A 99 -13.53 21.65 6.06
C THR A 99 -12.94 22.95 5.55
#